data_AF-A0A1H5YAH0-F1
#
_entry.id   AF-A0A1H5YAH0-F1
#
_cell.length_a   1.000
_cell.length_b   1.000
_cell.length_c   1.000
_cell.angle_alpha   90.00
_cell.angle_beta   90.00
_cell.angle_gamma   90.00
#
_symmetry.space_group_name_H-M   'P 1'
#
loop_
_entity.id
_entity.type
_entity.pdbx_description
1 polymer ?
#
loop_
_entity_poly.entity_id
_entity_poly.type
_entity_poly.pdbx_seq_one_letter_code
_entity_poly.pdbx_strand_id
1 'polypeptide(L)'
;MTISTGDRLPEATLLRMGENGPEPVALADKVKGRKVVIFALPGAFTPTCDSAHVPSFIRTRDQLADKGVEEIICISVNDPFVMHAWGESTGANAAGITMLSDAGGSFTRSIGMAFDAPPAGLIGRSIRYAMLVEDGEVKILQTETARGVCEATAGEGLLAAMG
;
A
#
# COMPACT_ATOMS: atom_id res chain seq x y z
N MET A 1 -17.30 -6.18 3.43
CA MET A 1 -16.68 -7.33 4.13
C MET A 1 -15.26 -6.92 4.44
N THR A 2 -14.76 -7.17 5.64
CA THR A 2 -13.37 -6.85 5.97
C THR A 2 -12.49 -7.98 5.50
N ILE A 3 -11.46 -7.67 4.71
CA ILE A 3 -10.53 -8.68 4.18
C ILE A 3 -9.74 -9.34 5.31
N SER A 4 -9.46 -10.62 5.17
CA SER A 4 -8.67 -11.42 6.11
C SER A 4 -7.63 -12.27 5.38
N THR A 5 -6.67 -12.83 6.12
CA THR A 5 -5.76 -13.85 5.57
C THR A 5 -6.56 -15.03 5.00
N GLY A 6 -6.19 -15.48 3.80
CA GLY A 6 -6.87 -16.52 3.02
C GLY A 6 -7.89 -15.98 2.00
N ASP A 7 -8.30 -14.71 2.12
CA ASP A 7 -9.20 -14.10 1.14
C ASP A 7 -8.44 -13.73 -0.15
N ARG A 8 -9.16 -13.72 -1.29
CA ARG A 8 -8.64 -13.13 -2.53
C ARG A 8 -8.96 -11.64 -2.59
N LEU A 9 -8.02 -10.87 -3.13
CA LEU A 9 -8.24 -9.45 -3.39
C LEU A 9 -9.44 -9.26 -4.34
N PRO A 10 -10.32 -8.28 -4.08
CA PRO A 10 -11.39 -7.96 -5.02
C PRO A 10 -10.81 -7.36 -6.30
N GLU A 11 -11.59 -7.41 -7.38
CA GLU A 11 -11.27 -6.64 -8.58
C GLU A 11 -11.21 -5.15 -8.25
N ALA A 12 -10.12 -4.51 -8.67
CA ALA A 12 -9.90 -3.10 -8.44
C ALA A 12 -9.12 -2.49 -9.61
N THR A 13 -9.50 -1.28 -9.98
CA THR A 13 -8.74 -0.42 -10.89
C THR A 13 -8.27 0.79 -10.10
N LEU A 14 -6.96 0.93 -9.97
CA LEU A 14 -6.29 2.05 -9.33
C LEU A 14 -5.74 2.99 -10.40
N LEU A 15 -5.14 4.10 -9.99
CA LEU A 15 -4.51 5.06 -10.89
C LEU A 15 -3.03 5.21 -10.58
N ARG A 16 -2.23 5.47 -11.62
CA ARG A 16 -0.85 5.98 -11.47
C ARG A 16 -0.62 7.11 -12.45
N MET A 17 0.46 7.87 -12.27
CA MET A 17 0.92 8.81 -13.29
C MET A 17 1.72 8.06 -14.35
N GLY A 18 1.22 8.06 -15.60
CA GLY A 18 1.97 7.63 -16.79
C GLY A 18 2.53 8.83 -17.55
N GLU A 19 3.21 8.58 -18.67
CA GLU A 19 3.88 9.62 -19.47
C GLU A 19 2.91 10.70 -20.00
N ASN A 20 1.66 10.31 -20.28
CA ASN A 20 0.63 11.18 -20.84
C ASN A 20 -0.42 11.63 -19.81
N GLY A 21 -0.14 11.43 -18.51
CA GLY A 21 -1.06 11.74 -17.41
C GLY A 21 -1.57 10.51 -16.67
N PRO A 22 -2.63 10.66 -15.85
CA PRO A 22 -3.18 9.55 -15.08
C PRO A 22 -3.67 8.39 -15.96
N GLU A 23 -3.23 7.18 -15.62
CA GLU A 23 -3.64 5.96 -16.32
C GLU A 23 -4.16 4.88 -15.35
N PRO A 24 -5.12 4.05 -15.78
CA PRO A 24 -5.66 2.97 -14.98
C PRO A 24 -4.68 1.81 -14.82
N VAL A 25 -4.67 1.20 -13.64
CA VAL A 25 -3.93 -0.02 -13.31
C VAL A 25 -4.89 -1.02 -12.72
N ALA A 26 -5.14 -2.13 -13.42
CA ALA A 26 -5.88 -3.24 -12.85
C ALA A 26 -5.01 -3.95 -11.81
N LEU A 27 -5.49 -4.06 -10.57
CA LEU A 27 -4.74 -4.68 -9.49
C LEU A 27 -4.49 -6.18 -9.76
N ALA A 28 -5.41 -6.83 -10.46
CA ALA A 28 -5.28 -8.24 -10.87
C ALA A 28 -4.02 -8.48 -11.72
N ASP A 29 -3.70 -7.58 -12.64
CA ASP A 29 -2.51 -7.69 -13.50
C ASP A 29 -1.20 -7.57 -12.71
N LYS A 30 -1.26 -6.93 -11.54
CA LYS A 30 -0.12 -6.80 -10.64
C LYS A 30 0.11 -8.05 -9.78
N VAL A 31 -0.93 -8.79 -9.43
CA VAL A 31 -0.83 -9.87 -8.41
C VAL A 31 -0.99 -11.28 -8.97
N LYS A 32 -1.58 -11.45 -10.16
CA LYS A 32 -1.86 -12.76 -10.75
C LYS A 32 -0.56 -13.53 -11.02
N GLY A 33 -0.45 -14.73 -10.47
CA GLY A 33 0.73 -15.61 -10.59
C GLY A 33 2.00 -15.05 -9.95
N ARG A 34 1.89 -13.98 -9.14
CA ARG A 34 3.03 -13.25 -8.58
C ARG A 34 3.00 -13.22 -7.07
N LYS A 35 4.16 -13.00 -6.46
CA LYS A 35 4.31 -12.71 -5.03
C LYS A 35 4.59 -11.22 -4.82
N VAL A 36 3.64 -10.52 -4.21
CA VAL A 36 3.62 -9.06 -4.14
C VAL A 36 3.37 -8.61 -2.71
N VAL A 37 4.10 -7.58 -2.28
CA VAL A 37 3.78 -6.86 -1.06
C VAL A 37 2.90 -5.67 -1.40
N ILE A 38 1.80 -5.51 -0.69
CA ILE A 38 0.95 -4.33 -0.78
C ILE A 38 0.87 -3.71 0.62
N PHE A 39 1.20 -2.43 0.75
CA PHE A 39 0.95 -1.67 1.96
C PHE A 39 0.10 -0.45 1.64
N ALA A 40 -0.74 -0.06 2.58
CA ALA A 40 -1.56 1.13 2.45
C ALA A 40 -1.53 1.98 3.71
N LEU A 41 -1.86 3.25 3.52
CA LEU A 41 -1.67 4.26 4.54
C LEU A 41 -2.67 5.42 4.44
N PRO A 42 -2.85 6.17 5.53
CA PRO A 42 -3.81 7.28 5.62
C PRO A 42 -3.69 8.36 4.55
N GLY A 43 -2.48 8.73 4.16
CA GLY A 43 -2.28 9.76 3.15
C GLY A 43 -0.82 10.11 2.91
N ALA A 44 -0.53 10.47 1.67
CA ALA A 44 0.72 11.11 1.27
C ALA A 44 1.02 12.34 2.16
N PHE A 45 2.30 12.59 2.41
CA PHE A 45 2.82 13.70 3.25
C PHE A 45 2.38 13.72 4.72
N THR A 46 1.66 12.70 5.21
CA THR A 46 1.33 12.62 6.65
C THR A 46 2.51 12.08 7.47
N PRO A 47 2.76 12.58 8.71
CA PRO A 47 4.05 12.40 9.39
C PRO A 47 4.57 10.96 9.47
N THR A 48 3.78 10.01 10.00
CA THR A 48 4.21 8.60 10.12
C THR A 48 4.38 7.92 8.76
N CYS A 49 3.58 8.30 7.77
CA CYS A 49 3.65 7.70 6.44
C CYS A 49 4.94 8.12 5.71
N ASP A 50 5.30 9.38 5.88
CA ASP A 50 6.46 10.03 5.25
C ASP A 50 7.79 9.65 5.91
N SER A 51 7.86 9.70 7.24
CA SER A 51 9.12 9.49 7.98
C SER A 51 9.41 8.04 8.35
N ALA A 52 8.40 7.16 8.40
CA ALA A 52 8.57 5.79 8.87
C ALA A 52 8.07 4.74 7.87
N HIS A 53 6.81 4.81 7.44
CA HIS A 53 6.17 3.69 6.74
C HIS A 53 6.76 3.46 5.34
N VAL A 54 6.78 4.46 4.46
CA VAL A 54 7.41 4.31 3.13
C VAL A 54 8.92 4.02 3.26
N PRO A 55 9.70 4.76 4.09
CA PRO A 55 11.12 4.44 4.29
C PRO A 55 11.39 3.02 4.78
N SER A 56 10.48 2.41 5.57
CA SER A 56 10.65 1.03 6.03
C SER A 56 10.67 0.02 4.88
N PHE A 57 9.81 0.19 3.87
CA PHE A 57 9.81 -0.66 2.68
C PHE A 57 10.98 -0.38 1.75
N ILE A 58 11.50 0.85 1.72
CA ILE A 58 12.75 1.16 0.99
C ILE A 58 13.92 0.39 1.61
N ARG A 59 14.07 0.42 2.94
CA ARG A 59 15.17 -0.27 3.64
C ARG A 59 15.11 -1.79 3.51
N THR A 60 13.91 -2.36 3.51
CA THR A 60 13.70 -3.83 3.51
C THR A 60 13.49 -4.42 2.12
N ARG A 61 13.50 -3.60 1.07
CA ARG A 61 13.22 -4.02 -0.31
C ARG A 61 14.03 -5.25 -0.73
N ASP A 62 15.35 -5.20 -0.53
CA ASP A 62 16.23 -6.28 -1.00
C ASP A 62 15.98 -7.58 -0.21
N GLN A 63 15.68 -7.48 1.08
CA GLN A 63 15.34 -8.65 1.92
C GLN A 63 13.98 -9.25 1.54
N LEU A 64 13.01 -8.42 1.15
CA LEU A 64 11.73 -8.89 0.61
C LEU A 64 11.95 -9.58 -0.74
N ALA A 65 12.80 -9.03 -1.61
CA ALA A 65 13.18 -9.65 -2.88
C ALA A 65 13.87 -11.01 -2.68
N ASP A 66 14.75 -11.13 -1.69
CA ASP A 66 15.39 -12.41 -1.32
C ASP A 66 14.37 -13.48 -0.88
N LYS A 67 13.20 -13.06 -0.37
CA LYS A 67 12.06 -13.93 -0.06
C LYS A 67 11.11 -14.17 -1.25
N GLY A 68 11.51 -13.76 -2.45
CA GLY A 68 10.78 -13.95 -3.70
C GLY A 68 9.69 -12.91 -3.95
N VAL A 69 9.65 -11.79 -3.23
CA VAL A 69 8.72 -10.69 -3.53
C VAL A 69 9.18 -10.00 -4.82
N GLU A 70 8.29 -9.96 -5.81
CA GLU A 70 8.57 -9.39 -7.14
C GLU A 70 8.26 -7.90 -7.23
N GLU A 71 7.36 -7.39 -6.39
CA GLU A 71 6.93 -5.99 -6.41
C GLU A 71 6.44 -5.55 -5.03
N ILE A 72 6.72 -4.30 -4.69
CA ILE A 72 6.19 -3.62 -3.51
C ILE A 72 5.29 -2.49 -3.99
N ILE A 73 4.04 -2.48 -3.53
CA ILE A 73 3.02 -1.52 -3.95
C ILE A 73 2.55 -0.72 -2.74
N CYS A 74 2.61 0.61 -2.84
CA CYS A 74 2.01 1.53 -1.90
C CYS A 74 0.64 2.00 -2.43
N ILE A 75 -0.42 1.85 -1.64
CA ILE A 75 -1.76 2.35 -1.96
C ILE A 75 -2.17 3.46 -0.99
N SER A 76 -2.76 4.55 -1.50
CA SER A 76 -3.44 5.52 -0.64
C SER A 76 -4.64 6.15 -1.33
N VAL A 77 -5.57 6.67 -0.53
CA VAL A 77 -6.71 7.48 -0.99
C VAL A 77 -6.24 8.93 -1.16
N ASN A 78 -5.41 9.10 -2.17
CA ASN A 78 -4.93 10.36 -2.72
C ASN A 78 -5.07 10.25 -4.24
N ASP A 79 -5.16 11.37 -4.94
CA ASP A 79 -5.13 11.37 -6.40
C ASP A 79 -3.74 10.99 -6.96
N PRO A 80 -3.63 10.57 -8.23
CA PRO A 80 -2.37 10.09 -8.79
C PRO A 80 -1.31 11.17 -8.93
N PHE A 81 -1.68 12.46 -9.00
CA PHE A 81 -0.72 13.56 -9.07
C PHE A 81 0.01 13.69 -7.73
N VAL A 82 -0.73 13.68 -6.63
CA VAL A 82 -0.17 13.71 -5.28
C VAL A 82 0.65 12.45 -5.00
N MET A 83 0.15 11.26 -5.35
CA MET A 83 0.90 10.01 -5.14
C MET A 83 2.21 9.98 -5.94
N HIS A 84 2.22 10.51 -7.16
CA HIS A 84 3.43 10.60 -7.99
C HIS A 84 4.48 11.54 -7.39
N ALA A 85 4.08 12.80 -7.11
CA ALA A 85 5.00 13.78 -6.52
C ALA A 85 5.54 13.34 -5.15
N TRP A 86 4.69 12.68 -4.35
CA TRP A 86 5.12 12.14 -3.06
C TRP A 86 6.09 10.95 -3.22
N GLY A 87 5.85 10.08 -4.19
CA GLY A 87 6.76 8.98 -4.53
C GLY A 87 8.15 9.47 -4.96
N GLU A 88 8.23 10.60 -5.66
CA GLU A 88 9.51 11.26 -5.98
C GLU A 88 10.16 11.87 -4.75
N SER A 89 9.40 12.64 -3.98
CA SER A 89 9.89 13.34 -2.77
C SER A 89 10.44 12.39 -1.70
N THR A 90 9.83 11.22 -1.53
CA THR A 90 10.25 10.21 -0.54
C THR A 90 11.37 9.30 -1.05
N GLY A 91 11.69 9.35 -2.34
CA GLY A 91 12.59 8.41 -2.99
C GLY A 91 11.99 7.02 -3.26
N ALA A 92 10.68 6.82 -2.99
CA ALA A 92 9.99 5.55 -3.21
C ALA A 92 10.05 5.11 -4.68
N ASN A 93 9.87 6.04 -5.62
CA ASN A 93 9.95 5.76 -7.06
C ASN A 93 11.36 5.29 -7.45
N ALA A 94 12.40 5.96 -6.95
CA ALA A 94 13.79 5.60 -7.19
C ALA A 94 14.17 4.25 -6.56
N ALA A 95 13.54 3.91 -5.43
CA ALA A 95 13.69 2.61 -4.78
C ALA A 95 12.93 1.48 -5.51
N GLY A 96 12.07 1.79 -6.48
CA GLY A 96 11.27 0.81 -7.21
C GLY A 96 9.94 0.43 -6.54
N ILE A 97 9.45 1.25 -5.61
CA ILE A 97 8.12 1.06 -5.02
C ILE A 97 7.06 1.61 -5.99
N THR A 98 6.07 0.79 -6.33
CA THR A 98 4.95 1.20 -7.18
C THR A 98 3.94 2.00 -6.35
N MET A 99 3.75 3.26 -6.68
CA MET A 99 2.80 4.16 -6.00
C MET A 99 1.46 4.17 -6.73
N LEU A 100 0.41 3.62 -6.13
CA LEU A 100 -0.93 3.56 -6.71
C LEU A 100 -1.95 4.39 -5.91
N SER A 101 -2.78 5.12 -6.64
CA SER A 101 -3.84 5.97 -6.13
C SER A 101 -5.17 5.22 -6.17
N ASP A 102 -5.79 5.03 -5.00
CA ASP A 102 -7.20 4.69 -4.87
C ASP A 102 -8.01 5.99 -4.67
N ALA A 103 -7.98 6.88 -5.67
CA ALA A 103 -8.47 8.26 -5.54
C ALA A 103 -9.91 8.36 -5.02
N GLY A 104 -10.77 7.43 -5.41
CA GLY A 104 -12.15 7.35 -4.96
C GLY A 104 -12.35 6.55 -3.68
N GLY A 105 -11.35 5.82 -3.19
CA GLY A 105 -11.41 4.94 -2.02
C GLY A 105 -12.23 3.65 -2.26
N SER A 106 -12.48 3.26 -3.51
CA SER A 106 -13.38 2.14 -3.83
C SER A 106 -12.78 0.81 -3.39
N PHE A 107 -11.49 0.60 -3.68
CA PHE A 107 -10.77 -0.58 -3.23
C PHE A 107 -10.71 -0.60 -1.70
N THR A 108 -10.26 0.49 -1.08
CA THR A 108 -10.13 0.65 0.36
C THR A 108 -11.44 0.34 1.09
N ARG A 109 -12.58 0.83 0.59
CA ARG A 109 -13.90 0.51 1.14
C ARG A 109 -14.30 -0.94 0.92
N SER A 110 -14.03 -1.51 -0.25
CA SER A 110 -14.41 -2.89 -0.57
C SER A 110 -13.76 -3.93 0.35
N ILE A 111 -12.54 -3.65 0.81
CA ILE A 111 -11.79 -4.52 1.73
C ILE A 111 -12.00 -4.16 3.20
N GLY A 112 -12.88 -3.21 3.51
CA GLY A 112 -13.21 -2.81 4.88
C GLY A 112 -12.10 -2.03 5.60
N MET A 113 -11.23 -1.35 4.86
CA MET A 113 -10.07 -0.62 5.42
C MET A 113 -10.27 0.90 5.41
N ALA A 114 -11.49 1.37 5.18
CA ALA A 114 -11.80 2.80 5.13
C ALA A 114 -12.00 3.40 6.53
N PHE A 115 -11.59 4.66 6.70
CA PHE A 115 -11.79 5.39 7.96
C PHE A 115 -11.80 6.91 7.77
N ASP A 116 -12.29 7.60 8.80
CA ASP A 116 -12.31 9.06 8.91
C ASP A 116 -11.52 9.54 10.16
N ALA A 117 -10.86 10.69 10.06
CA ALA A 117 -10.68 11.65 11.16
C ALA A 117 -10.92 13.07 10.62
N PRO A 118 -12.15 13.57 10.76
CA PRO A 118 -12.48 14.94 10.40
C PRO A 118 -11.57 16.00 11.07
N PRO A 119 -11.17 15.88 12.36
CA PRO A 119 -10.27 16.85 12.98
C PRO A 119 -8.89 16.97 12.32
N ALA A 120 -8.45 15.93 11.61
CA ALA A 120 -7.20 15.91 10.86
C ALA A 120 -7.41 16.17 9.35
N GLY A 121 -8.63 16.45 8.90
CA GLY A 121 -8.97 16.62 7.48
C GLY A 121 -8.91 15.33 6.66
N LEU A 122 -8.91 14.17 7.31
CA LEU A 122 -8.78 12.86 6.66
C LEU A 122 -10.16 12.21 6.54
N ILE A 123 -10.76 12.26 5.35
CA ILE A 123 -12.08 11.67 5.07
C ILE A 123 -11.92 10.58 4.01
N GLY A 124 -12.57 9.44 4.22
CA GLY A 124 -12.61 8.29 3.32
C GLY A 124 -11.24 7.67 3.07
N ARG A 125 -10.30 7.80 4.01
CA ARG A 125 -8.91 7.36 3.84
C ARG A 125 -8.75 5.87 4.09
N SER A 126 -7.55 5.34 3.84
CA SER A 126 -7.19 3.96 4.20
C SER A 126 -6.53 3.91 5.58
N ILE A 127 -6.96 2.98 6.44
CA ILE A 127 -6.16 2.63 7.62
C ILE A 127 -4.77 2.12 7.19
N ARG A 128 -3.83 2.09 8.12
CA ARG A 128 -2.50 1.55 7.88
C ARG A 128 -2.55 0.01 7.92
N TYR A 129 -2.12 -0.62 6.84
CA TYR A 129 -1.96 -2.07 6.78
C TYR A 129 -0.82 -2.45 5.84
N ALA A 130 -0.33 -3.68 5.98
CA ALA A 130 0.60 -4.31 5.05
C ALA A 130 0.18 -5.77 4.84
N MET A 131 0.28 -6.24 3.61
CA MET A 131 -0.06 -7.61 3.24
C MET A 131 0.94 -8.21 2.29
N LEU A 132 1.17 -9.51 2.47
CA LEU A 132 1.80 -10.37 1.47
C LEU A 132 0.70 -11.03 0.66
N VAL A 133 0.78 -10.92 -0.66
CA VAL A 133 -0.20 -11.45 -1.59
C VAL A 133 0.50 -12.40 -2.55
N GLU A 134 -0.05 -13.60 -2.71
CA GLU A 134 0.44 -14.62 -3.65
C GLU A 134 -0.70 -15.07 -4.56
N ASP A 135 -0.54 -14.89 -5.88
CA ASP A 135 -1.60 -15.12 -6.88
C ASP A 135 -2.93 -14.43 -6.52
N GLY A 136 -2.85 -13.20 -6.01
CA GLY A 136 -4.03 -12.44 -5.57
C GLY A 136 -4.71 -12.95 -4.28
N GLU A 137 -4.19 -13.97 -3.61
CA GLU A 137 -4.63 -14.41 -2.28
C GLU A 137 -3.78 -13.76 -1.18
N VAL A 138 -4.42 -13.24 -0.14
CA VAL A 138 -3.75 -12.62 1.01
C VAL A 138 -3.17 -13.71 1.90
N LYS A 139 -1.84 -13.83 1.94
CA LYS A 139 -1.12 -14.82 2.78
C LYS A 139 -0.78 -14.28 4.15
N ILE A 140 -0.52 -12.98 4.25
CA ILE A 140 -0.28 -12.28 5.52
C ILE A 140 -1.04 -10.97 5.45
N LEU A 141 -1.71 -10.59 6.53
CA LEU A 141 -2.31 -9.28 6.72
C LEU A 141 -1.92 -8.75 8.09
N GLN A 142 -1.28 -7.59 8.12
CA GLN A 142 -0.95 -6.85 9.33
C GLN A 142 -1.72 -5.53 9.33
N THR A 143 -2.27 -5.16 10.47
CA THR A 143 -2.91 -3.86 10.71
C THR A 143 -2.32 -3.24 11.98
N GLU A 144 -2.41 -1.91 12.09
CA GLU A 144 -1.98 -1.23 13.32
C GLU A 144 -3.13 -1.07 14.32
N THR A 145 -2.78 -1.11 15.60
CA THR A 145 -3.73 -0.85 16.70
C THR A 145 -4.06 0.63 16.86
N ALA A 146 -3.21 1.53 16.34
CA ALA A 146 -3.43 2.97 16.34
C ALA A 146 -2.82 3.66 15.11
N ARG A 147 -3.44 4.78 14.69
CA ARG A 147 -3.12 5.49 13.44
C ARG A 147 -1.66 5.95 13.33
N GLY A 148 -1.07 6.35 14.46
CA GLY A 148 0.28 6.88 14.55
C GLY A 148 1.37 5.81 14.69
N VAL A 149 0.98 4.55 14.91
CA VAL A 149 1.90 3.42 15.05
C VAL A 149 2.28 2.91 13.67
N CYS A 150 3.51 2.41 13.55
CA CYS A 150 4.05 1.78 12.36
C CYS A 150 5.11 0.77 12.80
N GLU A 151 4.64 -0.41 13.21
CA GLU A 151 5.46 -1.49 13.73
C GLU A 151 5.15 -2.77 12.96
N ALA A 152 3.95 -3.31 13.14
CA ALA A 152 3.52 -4.54 12.46
C ALA A 152 3.39 -4.36 10.95
N THR A 153 3.03 -3.15 10.51
CA THR A 153 2.84 -2.81 9.09
C THR A 153 4.08 -2.21 8.44
N ALA A 154 5.15 -1.96 9.20
CA ALA A 154 6.43 -1.55 8.65
C ALA A 154 7.04 -2.70 7.83
N GLY A 155 7.96 -2.35 6.92
CA GLY A 155 8.68 -3.35 6.11
C GLY A 155 9.38 -4.40 6.98
N GLU A 156 10.03 -3.99 8.07
CA GLU A 156 10.68 -4.91 9.01
C GLU A 156 9.65 -5.82 9.73
N GLY A 157 8.49 -5.27 10.09
CA GLY A 157 7.40 -6.03 10.72
C GLY A 157 6.79 -7.07 9.79
N LEU A 158 6.54 -6.71 8.54
CA LEU A 158 6.06 -7.65 7.52
C LEU A 158 7.12 -8.71 7.22
N LEU A 159 8.38 -8.33 7.07
CA LEU A 159 9.48 -9.26 6.81
C LEU A 159 9.60 -10.31 7.91
N ALA A 160 9.49 -9.91 9.19
CA ALA A 160 9.50 -10.83 10.32
C ALA A 160 8.30 -11.80 10.30
N ALA A 161 7.13 -11.36 9.82
CA ALA A 161 5.95 -12.22 9.69
C ALA A 161 6.08 -13.27 8.56
N MET A 162 7.02 -13.12 7.63
CA MET A 162 7.27 -14.05 6.53
C MET A 162 8.14 -15.26 6.90
N GLY A 163 8.49 -15.43 8.19
CA GLY A 163 9.46 -16.43 8.66
C GLY A 163 10.85 -16.17 8.11
#